data_AF-A0A817PM02-F1
#
_entry.id   AF-A0A817PM02-F1
#
_cell.length_a   1.000
_cell.length_b   1.000
_cell.length_c   1.000
_cell.angle_alpha   90.00
_cell.angle_beta   90.00
_cell.angle_gamma   90.00
#
_symmetry.space_group_name_H-M   'P 1'
#
loop_
_entity.id
_entity.type
_entity.pdbx_description
1 polymer ?
#
loop_
_entity_poly.entity_id
_entity_poly.type
_entity_poly.pdbx_seq_one_letter_code
_entity_poly.pdbx_strand_id
1 'polypeptide(L)'
;MRDQRRYNLPRAYEVAAVFFGDNGEVPKYRHVAVHSRGQNRLAFHRQNQKILRVELYKGLMDHLASEAAIQGSKLRRIIILPSSFQGSSRAMQQNYQDAMGIVQKCGKPGLFITFTCNPRWKEIEEQLFPGQTSSDRPDLIARVFRLKLKQFIDDIVRNHIFGRTVAHLFVIEFQKRGLPHCHTLIILTNESKQRDSNSVDRIVSSEIPNADQNPQLYEIVKSHMIHGPCGVLNKNSPCMEDGKCTKEFPKEFRNETASNKDGYP
;
A
#
# COMPACT_ATOMS: atom_id res chain seq x y z
N MET A 1 -12.69 -7.03 -34.76
CA MET A 1 -12.82 -7.07 -33.29
C MET A 1 -12.18 -8.35 -32.78
N ARG A 2 -10.96 -8.26 -32.23
CA ARG A 2 -10.25 -9.39 -31.60
C ARG A 2 -10.16 -9.09 -30.11
N ASP A 3 -10.72 -9.99 -29.31
CA ASP A 3 -10.60 -10.01 -27.84
C ASP A 3 -9.11 -10.00 -27.45
N GLN A 4 -8.69 -8.99 -26.69
CA GLN A 4 -7.30 -8.80 -26.23
C GLN A 4 -7.02 -9.44 -24.86
N ARG A 5 -7.79 -10.45 -24.43
CA ARG A 5 -7.40 -11.30 -23.30
C ARG A 5 -6.28 -12.26 -23.70
N ARG A 6 -5.07 -11.73 -23.96
CA ARG A 6 -3.84 -12.52 -23.97
C ARG A 6 -3.44 -12.79 -22.51
N TYR A 7 -3.41 -14.08 -22.18
CA TYR A 7 -2.87 -14.63 -20.95
C TYR A 7 -1.50 -13.99 -20.64
N ASN A 8 -1.42 -13.27 -19.53
CA ASN A 8 -0.12 -12.92 -18.95
C ASN A 8 0.53 -14.20 -18.44
N LEU A 9 1.75 -14.49 -18.90
CA LEU A 9 2.61 -15.47 -18.25
C LEU A 9 2.74 -15.11 -16.76
N PRO A 10 2.56 -16.06 -15.84
CA PRO A 10 2.66 -15.78 -14.42
C PRO A 10 4.10 -15.43 -14.07
N ARG A 11 4.29 -14.22 -13.56
CA ARG A 11 5.60 -13.75 -13.11
C ARG A 11 5.87 -14.31 -11.72
N ALA A 12 7.15 -14.34 -11.33
CA ALA A 12 7.72 -14.99 -10.14
C ALA A 12 7.05 -14.73 -8.76
N TYR A 13 6.02 -13.88 -8.68
CA TYR A 13 5.20 -13.63 -7.50
C TYR A 13 4.17 -14.75 -7.19
N GLU A 14 3.96 -15.72 -8.10
CA GLU A 14 2.96 -16.80 -7.91
C GLU A 14 3.52 -18.08 -7.27
N VAL A 15 4.85 -18.22 -7.21
CA VAL A 15 5.54 -19.46 -6.83
C VAL A 15 6.42 -19.22 -5.61
N ALA A 16 6.15 -19.90 -4.51
CA ALA A 16 6.80 -19.63 -3.22
C ALA A 16 8.15 -20.36 -3.00
N ALA A 17 8.57 -21.29 -3.86
CA ALA A 17 9.89 -21.93 -3.77
C ALA A 17 10.27 -22.67 -5.05
N VAL A 18 11.52 -22.50 -5.50
CA VAL A 18 12.20 -23.40 -6.44
C VAL A 18 13.37 -24.01 -5.67
N PHE A 19 13.46 -25.34 -5.60
CA PHE A 19 14.55 -26.05 -4.94
C PHE A 19 15.53 -26.56 -5.98
N PHE A 20 16.83 -26.30 -5.78
CA PHE A 20 17.92 -26.88 -6.57
C PHE A 20 18.73 -27.82 -5.67
N GLY A 21 18.89 -29.08 -6.10
CA GLY A 21 19.68 -30.08 -5.40
C GLY A 21 19.47 -31.48 -5.99
N ASP A 22 20.57 -32.19 -6.26
CA ASP A 22 20.56 -33.38 -7.11
C ASP A 22 19.93 -34.61 -6.42
N ASN A 23 20.02 -34.72 -5.08
CA ASN A 23 19.81 -36.01 -4.40
C ASN A 23 18.76 -36.01 -3.27
N GLY A 24 17.88 -35.01 -3.19
CA GLY A 24 16.80 -34.99 -2.19
C GLY A 24 17.22 -34.62 -0.75
N GLU A 25 18.52 -34.42 -0.50
CA GLU A 25 19.01 -33.74 0.70
C GLU A 25 18.88 -32.21 0.58
N VAL A 26 18.65 -31.55 1.72
CA VAL A 26 18.61 -30.08 1.79
C VAL A 26 20.04 -29.54 1.69
N PRO A 27 20.40 -28.73 0.67
CA PRO A 27 21.77 -28.25 0.48
C PRO A 27 22.27 -27.40 1.66
N LYS A 28 23.59 -27.49 1.95
CA LYS A 28 24.28 -26.70 2.99
C LYS A 28 24.27 -25.19 2.73
N TYR A 29 24.21 -24.78 1.47
CA TYR A 29 24.11 -23.37 1.07
C TYR A 29 22.79 -23.12 0.34
N ARG A 30 22.03 -22.17 0.89
CA ARG A 30 20.69 -21.79 0.42
C ARG A 30 20.80 -20.44 -0.26
N HIS A 31 20.54 -20.35 -1.56
CA HIS A 31 20.04 -19.10 -2.13
C HIS A 31 18.52 -19.07 -1.94
N VAL A 32 18.11 -18.72 -0.72
CA VAL A 32 16.73 -18.39 -0.38
C VAL A 32 16.72 -16.93 0.00
N ALA A 33 16.04 -16.11 -0.81
CA ALA A 33 15.74 -14.74 -0.43
C ALA A 33 14.21 -14.57 -0.34
N VAL A 34 13.63 -14.99 0.78
CA VAL A 34 12.28 -14.56 1.22
C VAL A 34 12.30 -14.43 2.75
N HIS A 35 12.10 -13.21 3.25
CA HIS A 35 12.00 -12.91 4.68
C HIS A 35 10.57 -13.11 5.24
N SER A 36 10.49 -13.36 6.55
CA SER A 36 9.39 -13.99 7.29
C SER A 36 8.07 -13.21 7.44
N ARG A 37 6.94 -13.93 7.31
CA ARG A 37 5.86 -13.95 8.34
C ARG A 37 4.96 -15.19 8.16
N GLY A 38 5.07 -16.18 9.04
CA GLY A 38 4.06 -17.26 9.20
C GLY A 38 4.41 -18.65 8.63
N GLN A 39 5.49 -19.28 9.11
CA GLN A 39 5.93 -20.63 8.71
C GLN A 39 4.82 -21.70 8.73
N ASN A 40 3.84 -21.61 9.64
CA ASN A 40 2.74 -22.59 9.74
C ASN A 40 1.76 -22.57 8.54
N ARG A 41 1.52 -21.41 7.93
CA ARG A 41 0.56 -21.32 6.79
C ARG A 41 1.12 -21.93 5.51
N LEU A 42 2.43 -21.79 5.30
CA LEU A 42 3.11 -22.37 4.13
C LEU A 42 3.10 -23.90 4.18
N ALA A 43 3.30 -24.51 5.36
CA ALA A 43 3.20 -25.96 5.54
C ALA A 43 1.79 -26.48 5.22
N PHE A 44 0.75 -25.79 5.71
CA PHE A 44 -0.64 -26.11 5.40
C PHE A 44 -0.93 -26.01 3.90
N HIS A 45 -0.58 -24.90 3.25
CA HIS A 45 -0.78 -24.73 1.80
C HIS A 45 0.04 -25.72 0.97
N ARG A 46 1.22 -26.13 1.44
CA ARG A 46 2.07 -27.16 0.82
C ARG A 46 1.40 -28.53 0.84
N GLN A 47 0.73 -28.91 1.92
CA GLN A 47 0.10 -30.22 2.10
C GLN A 47 -1.28 -30.32 1.41
N ASN A 48 -1.98 -29.20 1.24
CA ASN A 48 -3.37 -29.17 0.76
C ASN A 48 -3.53 -28.73 -0.71
N GLN A 49 -2.48 -28.82 -1.53
CA GLN A 49 -2.51 -28.39 -2.94
C GLN A 49 -3.60 -29.07 -3.77
N LYS A 50 -3.95 -30.34 -3.50
CA LYS A 50 -5.02 -31.05 -4.23
C LYS A 50 -6.40 -30.41 -4.09
N ILE A 51 -6.65 -29.66 -3.00
CA ILE A 51 -7.92 -28.96 -2.74
C ILE A 51 -8.00 -27.63 -3.52
N LEU A 52 -6.87 -27.08 -3.97
CA LEU A 52 -6.75 -25.73 -4.52
C LEU A 52 -6.96 -25.61 -6.04
N ARG A 53 -7.70 -26.53 -6.67
CA ARG A 53 -7.95 -26.56 -8.14
C ARG A 53 -6.65 -26.43 -8.98
N VAL A 54 -5.63 -27.22 -8.63
CA VAL A 54 -4.32 -27.24 -9.32
C VAL A 54 -4.42 -27.75 -10.76
N GLU A 55 -5.51 -28.43 -11.13
CA GLU A 55 -5.74 -28.99 -12.48
C GLU A 55 -5.80 -27.93 -13.60
N LEU A 56 -6.14 -26.68 -13.28
CA LEU A 56 -6.20 -25.56 -14.24
C LEU A 56 -4.80 -25.05 -14.67
N TYR A 57 -3.71 -25.60 -14.13
CA TYR A 57 -2.35 -25.07 -14.30
C TYR A 57 -1.40 -25.99 -15.08
N LYS A 58 -1.90 -27.05 -15.74
CA LYS A 58 -1.06 -27.93 -16.56
C LYS A 58 -0.16 -27.15 -17.54
N GLY A 59 -0.72 -26.21 -18.30
CA GLY A 59 0.07 -25.42 -19.25
C GLY A 59 1.15 -24.53 -18.62
N LEU A 60 0.95 -24.06 -17.40
CA LEU A 60 1.97 -23.33 -16.65
C LEU A 60 3.08 -24.26 -16.15
N MET A 61 2.68 -25.42 -15.62
CA MET A 61 3.64 -26.44 -15.17
C MET A 61 4.53 -26.91 -16.33
N ASP A 62 3.95 -27.09 -17.51
CA ASP A 62 4.65 -27.50 -18.73
C ASP A 62 5.64 -26.42 -19.20
N HIS A 63 5.24 -25.14 -19.18
CA HIS A 63 6.11 -24.03 -19.55
C HIS A 63 7.31 -23.88 -18.60
N LEU A 64 7.07 -23.90 -17.28
CA LEU A 64 8.14 -23.81 -16.28
C LEU A 64 9.07 -25.03 -16.32
N ALA A 65 8.53 -26.23 -16.58
CA ALA A 65 9.32 -27.43 -16.78
C ALA A 65 10.23 -27.32 -18.01
N SER A 66 9.73 -26.72 -19.10
CA SER A 66 10.52 -26.45 -20.32
C SER A 66 11.64 -25.45 -20.07
N GLU A 67 11.38 -24.33 -19.37
CA GLU A 67 12.42 -23.34 -19.02
C GLU A 67 13.49 -23.94 -18.11
N ALA A 68 13.09 -24.77 -17.15
CA ALA A 68 14.02 -25.45 -16.25
C ALA A 68 14.92 -26.44 -17.00
N ALA A 69 14.35 -27.19 -17.94
CA ALA A 69 15.11 -28.10 -18.81
C ALA A 69 16.14 -27.34 -19.66
N ILE A 70 15.77 -26.17 -20.20
CA ILE A 70 16.68 -25.28 -20.95
C ILE A 70 17.82 -24.77 -20.05
N GLN A 71 17.55 -24.51 -18.77
CA GLN A 71 18.55 -24.05 -17.78
C GLN A 71 19.31 -25.20 -17.08
N GLY A 72 19.20 -26.44 -17.56
CA GLY A 72 19.86 -27.60 -16.96
C GLY A 72 19.41 -27.91 -15.53
N SER A 73 18.24 -27.40 -15.12
CA SER A 73 17.73 -27.46 -13.75
C SER A 73 16.50 -28.36 -13.65
N LYS A 74 16.41 -29.17 -12.59
CA LYS A 74 15.28 -30.09 -12.40
C LYS A 74 14.23 -29.48 -11.47
N LEU A 75 13.12 -29.03 -12.04
CA LEU A 75 12.03 -28.39 -11.31
C LEU A 75 11.23 -29.44 -10.51
N ARG A 76 11.38 -29.49 -9.17
CA ARG A 76 10.79 -30.56 -8.34
C ARG A 76 9.43 -30.25 -7.71
N ARG A 77 9.13 -29.00 -7.28
CA ARG A 77 7.85 -28.67 -6.63
C ARG A 77 7.45 -27.21 -6.80
N ILE A 78 6.38 -26.97 -7.55
CA ILE A 78 5.72 -25.66 -7.65
C ILE A 78 4.63 -25.61 -6.58
N ILE A 79 4.64 -24.56 -5.76
CA ILE A 79 3.57 -24.28 -4.80
C ILE A 79 2.87 -23.01 -5.27
N ILE A 80 1.63 -23.17 -5.73
CA ILE A 80 0.78 -22.05 -6.10
C ILE A 80 0.18 -21.47 -4.82
N LEU A 81 0.39 -20.17 -4.60
CA LEU A 81 -0.21 -19.47 -3.48
C LEU A 81 -1.71 -19.24 -3.75
N PRO A 82 -2.62 -19.70 -2.87
CA PRO A 82 -4.06 -19.45 -3.01
C PRO A 82 -4.43 -18.00 -2.66
N SER A 83 -5.62 -17.53 -3.04
CA SER A 83 -6.10 -16.18 -2.70
C SER A 83 -6.23 -15.94 -1.19
N SER A 84 -6.37 -16.99 -0.38
CA SER A 84 -6.31 -16.88 1.08
C SER A 84 -4.95 -16.39 1.58
N PHE A 85 -3.87 -16.57 0.81
CA PHE A 85 -2.54 -16.08 1.15
C PHE A 85 -2.44 -14.58 0.85
N GLN A 86 -2.44 -13.76 1.91
CA GLN A 86 -2.34 -12.30 1.79
C GLN A 86 -1.06 -11.90 1.05
N GLY A 87 -1.20 -10.98 0.09
CA GLY A 87 -0.09 -10.53 -0.76
C GLY A 87 0.22 -11.44 -1.95
N SER A 88 -0.43 -12.60 -2.09
CA SER A 88 -0.36 -13.37 -3.34
C SER A 88 -1.08 -12.64 -4.48
N SER A 89 -0.70 -12.91 -5.73
CA SER A 89 -1.38 -12.31 -6.88
C SER A 89 -2.85 -12.68 -6.99
N ARG A 90 -3.24 -13.85 -6.51
CA ARG A 90 -4.65 -14.23 -6.43
C ARG A 90 -5.39 -13.42 -5.37
N ALA A 91 -4.77 -13.19 -4.22
CA ALA A 91 -5.35 -12.32 -3.20
C ALA A 91 -5.50 -10.88 -3.72
N MET A 92 -4.48 -10.37 -4.43
CA MET A 92 -4.53 -9.04 -5.03
C MET A 92 -5.60 -8.94 -6.12
N GLN A 93 -5.71 -9.93 -7.01
CA GLN A 93 -6.76 -9.99 -8.03
C GLN A 93 -8.15 -10.08 -7.42
N GLN A 94 -8.34 -10.92 -6.41
CA GLN A 94 -9.62 -11.04 -5.71
C GLN A 94 -9.99 -9.72 -5.02
N ASN A 95 -9.07 -9.12 -4.25
CA ASN A 95 -9.30 -7.83 -3.60
C ASN A 95 -9.62 -6.72 -4.62
N TYR A 96 -8.96 -6.73 -5.78
CA TYR A 96 -9.24 -5.79 -6.86
C TYR A 96 -10.65 -6.00 -7.42
N GLN A 97 -11.06 -7.25 -7.70
CA GLN A 97 -12.40 -7.57 -8.18
C GLN A 97 -13.48 -7.20 -7.17
N ASP A 98 -13.26 -7.49 -5.88
CA ASP A 98 -14.16 -7.11 -4.79
C ASP A 98 -14.28 -5.58 -4.70
N ALA A 99 -13.16 -4.86 -4.81
CA ALA A 99 -13.15 -3.41 -4.84
C ALA A 99 -13.93 -2.85 -6.04
N MET A 100 -13.73 -3.40 -7.24
CA MET A 100 -14.48 -3.01 -8.43
C MET A 100 -15.98 -3.31 -8.27
N GLY A 101 -16.36 -4.44 -7.67
CA GLY A 101 -17.75 -4.78 -7.38
C GLY A 101 -18.39 -3.78 -6.40
N ILE A 102 -17.66 -3.36 -5.36
CA ILE A 102 -18.11 -2.31 -4.44
C ILE A 102 -18.28 -0.98 -5.16
N VAL A 103 -17.30 -0.56 -5.98
CA VAL A 103 -17.40 0.69 -6.75
C VAL A 103 -18.56 0.65 -7.75
N GLN A 104 -18.81 -0.50 -8.38
CA GLN A 104 -19.94 -0.67 -9.29
C GLN A 104 -21.29 -0.54 -8.56
N LYS A 105 -21.41 -1.09 -7.34
CA LYS A 105 -22.64 -1.08 -6.56
C LYS A 105 -22.88 0.24 -5.81
N CYS A 106 -21.84 0.80 -5.24
CA CYS A 106 -21.91 1.96 -4.34
C CYS A 106 -21.55 3.28 -5.05
N GLY A 107 -21.02 3.22 -6.26
CA GLY A 107 -20.56 4.38 -7.03
C GLY A 107 -19.09 4.70 -6.82
N LYS A 108 -18.62 5.71 -7.56
CA LYS A 108 -17.22 6.16 -7.53
C LYS A 108 -16.84 6.73 -6.16
N PRO A 109 -15.62 6.44 -5.66
CA PRO A 109 -15.07 7.09 -4.46
C PRO A 109 -15.06 8.61 -4.61
N GLY A 110 -15.36 9.32 -3.51
CA GLY A 110 -15.30 10.78 -3.44
C GLY A 110 -14.00 11.29 -2.84
N LEU A 111 -13.36 10.49 -1.97
CA LEU A 111 -12.09 10.86 -1.33
C LEU A 111 -11.08 9.72 -1.44
N PHE A 112 -9.82 10.08 -1.68
CA PHE A 112 -8.66 9.22 -1.54
C PHE A 112 -7.75 9.81 -0.46
N ILE A 113 -7.62 9.10 0.67
CA ILE A 113 -6.88 9.59 1.83
C ILE A 113 -5.75 8.63 2.15
N THR A 114 -4.55 9.19 2.31
CA THR A 114 -3.38 8.44 2.80
C THR A 114 -3.16 8.76 4.27
N PHE A 115 -3.11 7.72 5.10
CA PHE A 115 -2.82 7.82 6.53
C PHE A 115 -1.47 7.16 6.81
N THR A 116 -0.48 7.95 7.19
CA THR A 116 0.91 7.49 7.38
C THR A 116 1.26 7.45 8.85
N CYS A 117 1.90 6.36 9.28
CA CYS A 117 2.40 6.24 10.64
C CYS A 117 3.50 7.27 10.93
N ASN A 118 3.41 7.95 12.07
CA ASN A 118 4.47 8.81 12.59
C ASN A 118 5.23 8.06 13.70
N PRO A 119 6.55 7.84 13.59
CA PRO A 119 7.30 7.11 14.61
C PRO A 119 7.48 7.94 15.89
N ARG A 120 7.24 9.25 15.82
CA ARG A 120 7.32 10.22 16.94
C ARG A 120 5.97 10.41 17.64
N TRP A 121 5.01 9.50 17.45
CA TRP A 121 3.82 9.54 18.30
C TRP A 121 4.21 9.24 19.74
N LYS A 122 3.65 10.00 20.67
CA LYS A 122 3.92 9.90 22.11
C LYS A 122 3.77 8.47 22.63
N GLU A 123 2.75 7.74 22.18
CA GLU A 123 2.50 6.36 22.59
C GLU A 123 3.60 5.38 22.16
N ILE A 124 4.40 5.74 21.15
CA ILE A 124 5.58 4.99 20.72
C ILE A 124 6.77 5.40 21.57
N GLU A 125 7.07 6.70 21.64
CA GLU A 125 8.27 7.22 22.32
C GLU A 125 8.28 6.86 23.81
N GLU A 126 7.14 6.95 24.49
CA GLU A 126 7.02 6.60 25.92
C GLU A 126 7.20 5.10 26.22
N GLN A 127 7.19 4.25 25.19
CA GLN A 127 7.29 2.79 25.33
C GLN A 127 8.64 2.24 24.80
N LEU A 128 9.54 3.12 24.35
CA LEU A 128 10.91 2.76 23.97
C LEU A 128 11.81 2.73 25.20
N PHE A 129 12.64 1.69 25.30
CA PHE A 129 13.69 1.65 26.32
C PHE A 129 14.86 2.59 25.95
N PRO A 130 15.69 3.03 26.93
CA PRO A 130 16.89 3.81 26.64
C PRO A 130 17.76 3.15 25.57
N GLY A 131 18.11 3.91 24.52
CA GLY A 131 18.90 3.43 23.39
C GLY A 131 18.11 2.70 22.30
N GLN A 132 16.80 2.46 22.47
CA GLN A 132 15.95 1.92 21.41
C GLN A 132 15.44 3.00 20.47
N THR A 133 15.25 2.62 19.22
CA THR A 133 14.54 3.39 18.19
C THR A 133 13.22 2.72 17.82
N SER A 134 12.34 3.46 17.16
CA SER A 134 11.08 2.92 16.61
C SER A 134 11.29 1.71 15.68
N SER A 135 12.41 1.68 14.96
CA SER A 135 12.80 0.56 14.08
C SER A 135 13.07 -0.73 14.84
N ASP A 136 13.47 -0.65 16.11
CA ASP A 136 13.76 -1.81 16.97
C ASP A 136 12.47 -2.45 17.52
N ARG A 137 11.33 -1.73 17.47
CA ARG A 137 10.03 -2.15 18.01
C ARG A 137 8.92 -2.13 16.96
N PRO A 138 9.03 -2.92 15.87
CA PRO A 138 8.00 -2.96 14.83
C PRO A 138 6.64 -3.47 15.33
N ASP A 139 6.62 -4.25 16.42
CA ASP A 139 5.40 -4.66 17.11
C ASP A 139 4.64 -3.47 17.71
N LEU A 140 5.36 -2.55 18.35
CA LEU A 140 4.81 -1.33 18.94
C LEU A 140 4.25 -0.41 17.86
N ILE A 141 5.02 -0.19 16.79
CA ILE A 141 4.60 0.58 15.61
C ILE A 141 3.30 0.04 15.04
N ALA A 142 3.22 -1.27 14.76
CA ALA A 142 2.03 -1.87 14.19
C ALA A 142 0.80 -1.75 15.12
N ARG A 143 1.00 -1.85 16.44
CA ARG A 143 -0.08 -1.72 17.43
C ARG A 143 -0.61 -0.29 17.49
N VAL A 144 0.26 0.70 17.67
CA VAL A 144 -0.16 2.11 17.75
C VAL A 144 -0.81 2.55 16.43
N PHE A 145 -0.20 2.20 15.29
CA PHE A 145 -0.77 2.50 13.98
C PHE A 145 -2.17 1.92 13.82
N ARG A 146 -2.39 0.65 14.17
CA ARG A 146 -3.71 0.02 14.09
C ARG A 146 -4.75 0.73 14.94
N LEU A 147 -4.40 1.13 16.16
CA LEU A 147 -5.32 1.83 17.07
C LEU A 147 -5.71 3.21 16.51
N LYS A 148 -4.73 3.99 16.06
CA LYS A 148 -4.99 5.32 15.46
C LYS A 148 -5.74 5.21 14.13
N LEU A 149 -5.41 4.24 13.28
CA LEU A 149 -6.14 3.98 12.04
C LEU A 149 -7.61 3.59 12.32
N LYS A 150 -7.86 2.78 13.35
CA LYS A 150 -9.23 2.44 13.77
C LYS A 150 -10.00 3.69 14.16
N GLN A 151 -9.41 4.55 14.99
CA GLN A 151 -10.04 5.82 15.39
C GLN A 151 -10.31 6.70 14.17
N PHE A 152 -9.34 6.87 13.28
CA PHE A 152 -9.49 7.63 12.05
C PHE A 152 -10.64 7.13 11.16
N ILE A 153 -10.76 5.82 10.98
CA ILE A 153 -11.88 5.24 10.22
C ILE A 153 -13.21 5.45 10.95
N ASP A 154 -13.24 5.33 12.28
CA ASP A 154 -14.45 5.60 13.06
C ASP A 154 -14.88 7.07 12.94
N ASP A 155 -13.93 8.02 12.92
CA ASP A 155 -14.23 9.44 12.72
C ASP A 155 -14.87 9.72 11.34
N ILE A 156 -14.36 9.08 10.29
CA ILE A 156 -14.93 9.23 8.93
C ILE A 156 -16.28 8.54 8.79
N VAL A 157 -16.36 7.28 9.23
CA VAL A 157 -17.49 6.40 8.91
C VAL A 157 -18.64 6.56 9.90
N ARG A 158 -18.34 6.76 11.19
CA ARG A 158 -19.37 6.88 12.25
C ARG A 158 -19.64 8.32 12.62
N ASN A 159 -18.60 9.14 12.78
CA ASN A 159 -18.77 10.54 13.15
C ASN A 159 -19.03 11.44 11.93
N HIS A 160 -18.93 10.89 10.71
CA HIS A 160 -19.29 11.55 9.47
C HIS A 160 -18.58 12.89 9.25
N ILE A 161 -17.31 13.01 9.65
CA ILE A 161 -16.56 14.28 9.57
C ILE A 161 -16.43 14.82 8.13
N PHE A 162 -16.53 13.94 7.13
CA PHE A 162 -16.56 14.29 5.69
C PHE A 162 -17.94 14.05 5.05
N GLY A 163 -18.98 13.88 5.87
CA GLY A 163 -20.32 13.49 5.44
C GLY A 163 -20.58 11.98 5.53
N ARG A 164 -21.78 11.57 5.10
CA ARG A 164 -22.25 10.19 5.27
C ARG A 164 -21.52 9.25 4.31
N THR A 165 -20.87 8.23 4.87
CA THR A 165 -20.13 7.19 4.13
C THR A 165 -21.05 6.02 3.77
N VAL A 166 -21.02 5.59 2.51
CA VAL A 166 -21.73 4.40 1.99
C VAL A 166 -20.84 3.18 2.10
N ALA A 167 -19.58 3.30 1.70
CA ALA A 167 -18.58 2.25 1.76
C ALA A 167 -17.18 2.85 1.87
N HIS A 168 -16.24 2.09 2.40
CA HIS A 168 -14.83 2.45 2.41
C HIS A 168 -14.00 1.21 2.08
N LEU A 169 -12.88 1.42 1.40
CA LEU A 169 -11.89 0.38 1.11
C LEU A 169 -10.54 0.92 1.57
N PHE A 170 -9.70 0.06 2.13
CA PHE A 170 -8.34 0.47 2.40
C PHE A 170 -7.35 -0.66 2.20
N VAL A 171 -6.12 -0.28 1.87
CA VAL A 171 -4.97 -1.17 1.82
C VAL A 171 -3.90 -0.61 2.74
N ILE A 172 -3.36 -1.47 3.59
CA ILE A 172 -2.20 -1.15 4.42
C ILE A 172 -0.98 -1.73 3.73
N GLU A 173 -0.02 -0.88 3.46
CA GLU A 173 1.24 -1.24 2.84
C GLU A 173 2.37 -1.00 3.85
N PHE A 174 3.38 -1.87 3.76
CA PHE A 174 4.62 -1.73 4.49
C PHE A 174 5.71 -1.56 3.44
N GLN A 175 6.14 -0.33 3.20
CA GLN A 175 7.31 -0.09 2.38
C GLN A 175 8.53 -0.76 3.03
N LYS A 176 9.46 -1.31 2.24
CA LYS A 176 10.66 -1.98 2.79
C LYS A 176 11.47 -0.94 3.56
N ARG A 177 11.55 -1.09 4.90
CA ARG A 177 12.09 -0.12 5.89
C ARG A 177 11.23 1.11 6.16
N GLY A 178 10.05 1.20 5.54
CA GLY A 178 9.06 2.24 5.79
C GLY A 178 8.10 1.86 6.90
N LEU A 179 7.56 2.88 7.56
CA LEU A 179 6.48 2.73 8.51
C LEU A 179 5.18 2.36 7.77
N PRO A 180 4.20 1.74 8.45
CA PRO A 180 2.94 1.40 7.80
C PRO A 180 2.23 2.67 7.30
N HIS A 181 1.67 2.56 6.10
CA HIS A 181 0.79 3.57 5.53
C HIS A 181 -0.48 2.90 5.02
N CYS A 182 -1.59 3.64 5.09
CA CYS A 182 -2.90 3.17 4.69
C CYS A 182 -3.43 4.06 3.58
N HIS A 183 -3.71 3.47 2.42
CA HIS A 183 -4.43 4.14 1.34
C HIS A 183 -5.90 3.79 1.46
N THR A 184 -6.75 4.81 1.59
CA THR A 184 -8.18 4.65 1.86
C THR A 184 -9.01 5.33 0.77
N LEU A 185 -9.94 4.60 0.18
CA LEU A 185 -10.99 5.12 -0.68
C LEU A 185 -12.28 5.24 0.13
N ILE A 186 -12.89 6.42 0.14
CA ILE A 186 -14.18 6.67 0.79
C ILE A 186 -15.24 6.95 -0.28
N ILE A 187 -16.30 6.15 -0.27
CA ILE A 187 -17.49 6.34 -1.10
C ILE A 187 -18.54 7.04 -0.25
N LEU A 188 -18.77 8.32 -0.54
CA LEU A 188 -19.76 9.15 0.14
C LEU A 188 -21.13 9.05 -0.53
N THR A 189 -22.17 9.32 0.24
CA THR A 189 -23.52 9.54 -0.31
C THR A 189 -23.54 10.69 -1.32
N ASN A 190 -24.50 10.70 -2.23
CA ASN A 190 -24.54 11.69 -3.30
C ASN A 190 -24.67 13.13 -2.79
N GLU A 191 -25.33 13.30 -1.63
CA GLU A 191 -25.53 14.58 -0.94
C GLU A 191 -24.25 15.05 -0.23
N SER A 192 -23.37 14.12 0.15
CA SER A 192 -22.11 14.41 0.85
C SER A 192 -20.91 14.57 -0.09
N LYS A 193 -21.07 14.34 -1.41
CA LYS A 193 -19.98 14.47 -2.37
C LYS A 193 -19.63 15.93 -2.60
N GLN A 194 -18.33 16.23 -2.57
CA GLN A 194 -17.80 17.54 -2.95
C GLN A 194 -17.88 17.69 -4.47
N ARG A 195 -18.57 18.73 -4.96
CA ARG A 195 -18.83 18.95 -6.40
C ARG A 195 -18.35 20.30 -6.92
N ASP A 196 -17.92 21.17 -6.02
CA ASP A 196 -17.47 22.53 -6.30
C ASP A 196 -16.33 22.93 -5.37
N SER A 197 -15.63 24.00 -5.70
CA SER A 197 -14.46 24.48 -4.94
C SER A 197 -14.80 24.79 -3.49
N ASN A 198 -15.94 25.44 -3.21
CA ASN A 198 -16.34 25.76 -1.83
C ASN A 198 -16.54 24.50 -0.98
N SER A 199 -17.09 23.44 -1.59
CA SER A 199 -17.30 22.16 -0.94
C SER A 199 -15.95 21.47 -0.62
N VAL A 200 -14.94 21.62 -1.48
CA VAL A 200 -13.56 21.16 -1.23
C VAL A 200 -12.89 21.97 -0.12
N ASP A 201 -13.01 23.30 -0.16
CA ASP A 201 -12.36 24.21 0.80
C ASP A 201 -12.88 24.03 2.24
N ARG A 202 -14.07 23.45 2.42
CA ARG A 202 -14.60 23.08 3.74
C ARG A 202 -13.85 21.94 4.40
N ILE A 203 -13.17 21.10 3.63
CA ILE A 203 -12.53 19.88 4.13
C ILE A 203 -11.03 19.82 3.84
N VAL A 204 -10.53 20.67 2.94
CA VAL A 204 -9.11 20.80 2.60
C VAL A 204 -8.72 22.27 2.70
N SER A 205 -7.56 22.52 3.31
CA SER A 205 -6.93 23.85 3.30
C SER A 205 -5.45 23.71 2.94
N SER A 206 -4.98 24.63 2.10
CA SER A 206 -3.56 24.82 1.79
C SER A 206 -2.94 25.96 2.59
N GLU A 207 -3.69 26.58 3.50
CA GLU A 207 -3.19 27.64 4.36
C GLU A 207 -2.44 27.07 5.56
N ILE A 208 -1.38 27.77 5.96
CA ILE A 208 -0.71 27.48 7.22
C ILE A 208 -1.61 28.03 8.35
N PRO A 209 -2.02 27.22 9.32
CA PRO A 209 -2.88 27.66 10.42
C PRO A 209 -2.26 28.85 11.18
N ASN A 210 -3.09 29.74 11.72
CA ASN A 210 -2.58 30.83 12.54
C ASN A 210 -1.98 30.30 13.86
N ALA A 211 -0.74 30.71 14.17
CA ALA A 211 0.01 30.23 15.33
C ALA A 211 -0.58 30.65 16.67
N ASP A 212 -1.25 31.80 16.75
CA ASP A 212 -1.85 32.30 17.98
C ASP A 212 -3.23 31.68 18.23
N GLN A 213 -4.01 31.48 17.17
CA GLN A 213 -5.36 30.92 17.26
C GLN A 213 -5.35 29.38 17.38
N ASN A 214 -4.45 28.71 16.65
CA ASN A 214 -4.38 27.25 16.58
C ASN A 214 -2.92 26.76 16.65
N PRO A 215 -2.21 26.98 17.78
CA PRO A 215 -0.78 26.68 17.90
C PRO A 215 -0.46 25.20 17.65
N GLN A 216 -1.32 24.29 18.11
CA GLN A 216 -1.11 22.86 17.92
C GLN A 216 -1.18 22.45 16.44
N LEU A 217 -2.18 22.93 15.70
CA LEU A 217 -2.33 22.61 14.28
C LEU A 217 -1.22 23.26 13.45
N TYR A 218 -0.84 24.50 13.80
CA TYR A 218 0.28 25.20 13.19
C TYR A 218 1.57 24.38 13.30
N GLU A 219 1.93 23.92 14.50
CA GLU A 219 3.16 23.13 14.69
C GLU A 219 3.11 21.79 13.95
N ILE A 220 1.95 21.13 13.87
CA ILE A 220 1.77 19.90 13.09
C ILE A 220 1.99 20.16 11.59
N VAL A 221 1.31 21.15 11.02
CA VAL A 221 1.43 21.51 9.60
C VAL A 221 2.86 21.93 9.27
N LYS A 222 3.44 22.81 10.08
CA LYS A 222 4.83 23.28 9.93
C LYS A 222 5.85 22.14 9.93
N SER A 223 5.66 21.16 10.81
CA SER A 223 6.60 20.04 10.98
C SER A 223 6.49 18.94 9.92
N HIS A 224 5.34 18.80 9.25
CA HIS A 224 5.05 17.62 8.42
C HIS A 224 4.59 17.95 6.99
N MET A 225 4.06 19.15 6.74
CA MET A 225 3.41 19.53 5.47
C MET A 225 4.15 20.64 4.71
N ILE A 226 5.30 21.09 5.21
CA ILE A 226 6.13 22.10 4.55
C ILE A 226 7.18 21.41 3.68
N HIS A 227 7.21 21.78 2.40
CA HIS A 227 8.28 21.37 1.52
C HIS A 227 9.60 22.03 1.97
N GLY A 228 10.63 21.22 2.18
CA GLY A 228 11.96 21.74 2.54
C GLY A 228 12.55 22.62 1.44
N PRO A 229 13.57 23.43 1.76
CA PRO A 229 14.26 24.23 0.75
C PRO A 229 14.81 23.31 -0.34
N CYS A 230 14.61 23.68 -1.60
CA CYS A 230 15.14 22.98 -2.78
C CYS A 230 15.57 23.99 -3.86
N GLY A 231 15.98 23.51 -5.03
CA GLY A 231 16.38 24.38 -6.13
C GLY A 231 17.71 25.06 -5.83
N VAL A 232 17.77 26.37 -6.03
CA VAL A 232 18.95 27.18 -5.76
C VAL A 232 19.32 27.20 -4.27
N LEU A 233 18.33 27.07 -3.39
CA LEU A 233 18.53 27.10 -1.93
C LEU A 233 19.15 25.81 -1.39
N ASN A 234 18.84 24.67 -2.05
CA ASN A 234 19.44 23.39 -1.71
C ASN A 234 19.39 22.43 -2.90
N LYS A 235 20.50 22.38 -3.65
CA LYS A 235 20.67 21.53 -4.83
C LYS A 235 20.72 20.04 -4.50
N ASN A 236 21.01 19.70 -3.24
CA ASN A 236 21.16 18.31 -2.77
C ASN A 236 19.85 17.74 -2.20
N SER A 237 18.73 18.47 -2.31
CA SER A 237 17.45 17.97 -1.80
C SER A 237 17.02 16.73 -2.55
N PRO A 238 16.39 15.73 -1.90
CA PRO A 238 15.97 14.47 -2.56
C PRO A 238 15.02 14.65 -3.74
N CYS A 239 14.33 15.80 -3.83
CA CYS A 239 13.44 16.12 -4.93
C CYS A 239 14.15 16.72 -6.15
N MET A 240 15.45 17.01 -6.08
CA MET A 240 16.22 17.63 -7.16
C MET A 240 16.71 16.58 -8.15
N GLU A 241 16.43 16.81 -9.43
CA GLU A 241 16.91 16.02 -10.56
C GLU A 241 17.24 16.99 -11.70
N ASP A 242 18.42 16.85 -12.32
CA ASP A 242 18.91 17.73 -13.40
C ASP A 242 18.79 19.24 -13.09
N GLY A 243 19.05 19.61 -11.83
CA GLY A 243 18.99 21.01 -11.37
C GLY A 243 17.58 21.58 -11.22
N LYS A 244 16.53 20.77 -11.37
CA LYS A 244 15.13 21.17 -11.18
C LYS A 244 14.46 20.34 -10.08
N CYS A 245 13.47 20.92 -9.41
CA CYS A 245 12.65 20.18 -8.47
C CYS A 245 11.63 19.32 -9.24
N THR A 246 11.70 18.00 -9.09
CA THR A 246 10.76 17.03 -9.68
C THR A 246 9.32 17.18 -9.21
N LYS A 247 9.11 17.97 -8.14
CA LYS A 247 7.79 18.30 -7.58
C LYS A 247 7.32 19.72 -7.95
N GLU A 248 8.09 20.40 -8.79
CA GLU A 248 7.77 21.72 -9.35
C GLU A 248 7.63 22.83 -8.30
N PHE A 249 8.39 22.74 -7.20
CA PHE A 249 8.44 23.82 -6.20
C PHE A 249 9.44 24.92 -6.58
N PRO A 250 9.14 26.20 -6.27
CA PRO A 250 7.87 26.67 -5.72
C PRO A 250 6.77 26.65 -6.79
N LYS A 251 5.56 26.22 -6.40
CA LYS A 251 4.40 26.25 -7.29
C LYS A 251 3.90 27.69 -7.45
N GLU A 252 3.31 27.98 -8.61
CA GLU A 252 2.63 29.25 -8.83
C GLU A 252 1.51 29.43 -7.80
N PHE A 253 1.44 30.63 -7.22
CA PHE A 253 0.43 30.95 -6.24
C PHE A 253 -0.97 31.00 -6.88
N ARG A 254 -1.97 30.49 -6.16
CA ARG A 254 -3.38 30.45 -6.59
C ARG A 254 -4.24 30.96 -5.45
N ASN A 255 -5.10 31.93 -5.74
CA ASN A 255 -6.02 32.52 -4.76
C ASN A 255 -7.24 31.65 -4.47
N GLU A 256 -7.56 30.73 -5.37
CA GLU A 256 -8.81 29.97 -5.34
C GLU A 256 -8.55 28.52 -5.73
N THR A 257 -9.35 27.61 -5.16
CA THR A 257 -9.35 26.20 -5.53
C THR A 257 -9.88 26.02 -6.95
N ALA A 258 -9.06 25.42 -7.81
CA ALA A 258 -9.39 25.14 -9.20
C ALA A 258 -9.52 23.63 -9.43
N SER A 259 -10.58 23.23 -10.15
CA SER A 259 -10.75 21.82 -10.56
C SER A 259 -9.85 21.48 -11.74
N ASN A 260 -9.01 20.46 -11.59
CA ASN A 260 -8.26 19.90 -12.71
C ASN A 260 -9.14 18.87 -13.44
N LYS A 261 -9.74 19.25 -14.57
CA LYS A 261 -10.63 18.37 -15.35
C LYS A 261 -9.90 17.16 -15.94
N ASP A 262 -8.59 17.25 -16.13
CA ASP A 262 -7.73 16.21 -16.70
C ASP A 262 -6.79 15.58 -15.66
N GLY A 263 -7.03 15.85 -14.37
CA GLY A 263 -6.23 15.31 -13.29
C GLY A 263 -6.38 13.80 -13.18
N TYR A 264 -5.26 13.08 -13.25
CA TYR A 264 -5.20 11.68 -12.86
C TYR A 264 -5.04 11.59 -11.32
N PRO A 265 -5.73 10.67 -10.61
CA PRO A 265 -5.50 10.45 -9.18
C PRO A 265 -4.11 9.89 -8.87
#